data_AF-A0A821MHW6-F1
#
_entry.id   AF-A0A821MHW6-F1
#
_cell.length_a   1.000
_cell.length_b   1.000
_cell.length_c   1.000
_cell.angle_alpha   90.00
_cell.angle_beta   90.00
_cell.angle_gamma   90.00
#
_symmetry.space_group_name_H-M   'P 1'
#
loop_
_entity.id
_entity.type
_entity.pdbx_description
1 polymer ?
#
loop_
_entity_poly.entity_id
_entity_poly.type
_entity_poly.pdbx_seq_one_letter_code
_entity_poly.pdbx_strand_id
1 'polypeptide(L)'
;IGNVSNYRSKNPKICEVQFSSTNRYQLSIHSTNDQDERYLLVMKGAPEKILKNCSTIYVDGCEIEFNKYWKKRYEEAFTELSNHGERVLAFADYRLPLNKYPRGYEFDCDTINFHVNPYFEYFNFPTNGLRFLGLISLIDPPRVNVGEAVKKCRSAGIRLLMITGDHPLTAAAIARYTGIITDHSTTELLF
;
A
#
# COMPACT_ATOMS: atom_id res chain seq x y z
N ILE A 1 18.43 14.36 5.42
CA ILE A 1 17.81 13.17 4.80
C ILE A 1 18.95 12.26 4.35
N GLY A 2 18.99 11.01 4.85
CA GLY A 2 20.14 10.11 4.68
C GLY A 2 20.42 9.71 3.23
N ASN A 3 21.65 9.26 2.96
CA ASN A 3 22.06 8.77 1.64
C ASN A 3 21.33 7.46 1.31
N VAL A 4 20.19 7.57 0.62
CA VAL A 4 19.32 6.44 0.24
C VAL A 4 20.07 5.41 -0.59
N SER A 5 20.94 5.84 -1.49
CA SER A 5 21.74 4.94 -2.33
C SER A 5 22.67 4.08 -1.48
N ASN A 6 23.34 4.67 -0.49
CA ASN A 6 24.18 3.94 0.47
C ASN A 6 23.36 2.99 1.36
N TYR A 7 22.17 3.41 1.80
CA TYR A 7 21.30 2.52 2.57
C TYR A 7 20.87 1.30 1.75
N ARG A 8 20.53 1.49 0.47
CA ARG A 8 20.15 0.40 -0.44
C ARG A 8 21.33 -0.50 -0.80
N SER A 9 22.53 0.05 -1.00
CA SER A 9 23.71 -0.77 -1.28
C SER A 9 24.10 -1.67 -0.10
N LYS A 10 23.83 -1.23 1.14
CA LYS A 10 23.99 -2.06 2.36
C LYS A 10 22.90 -3.12 2.55
N ASN A 11 21.79 -3.03 1.81
CA ASN A 11 20.66 -3.94 1.90
C ASN A 11 20.26 -4.41 0.48
N PRO A 12 21.17 -5.12 -0.23
CA PRO A 12 20.96 -5.50 -1.62
C PRO A 12 19.65 -6.26 -1.81
N LYS A 13 18.93 -5.88 -2.87
CA LYS A 13 17.69 -6.53 -3.29
C LYS A 13 18.02 -7.81 -4.04
N ILE A 14 17.45 -8.91 -3.60
CA ILE A 14 17.65 -10.25 -4.18
C ILE A 14 16.52 -10.60 -5.14
N CYS A 15 15.30 -10.21 -4.80
CA CYS A 15 14.09 -10.52 -5.56
C CYS A 15 13.10 -9.36 -5.47
N GLU A 16 12.34 -9.13 -6.54
CA GLU A 16 11.31 -8.08 -6.57
C GLU A 16 10.07 -8.55 -7.31
N VAL A 17 8.92 -8.45 -6.65
CA VAL A 17 7.61 -8.50 -7.29
C VAL A 17 7.16 -7.07 -7.54
N GLN A 18 7.05 -6.71 -8.82
CA GLN A 18 6.60 -5.38 -9.21
C GLN A 18 5.13 -5.16 -8.85
N PHE A 19 4.78 -3.88 -8.67
CA PHE A 19 3.39 -3.50 -8.47
C PHE A 19 2.56 -3.80 -9.72
N SER A 20 1.39 -4.41 -9.55
CA SER A 20 0.36 -4.51 -10.58
C SER A 20 -0.99 -4.05 -10.05
N SER A 21 -1.88 -3.64 -10.97
CA SER A 21 -3.28 -3.32 -10.61
C SER A 21 -4.04 -4.53 -10.07
N THR A 22 -3.60 -5.74 -10.40
CA THR A 22 -4.18 -7.00 -9.93
C THR A 22 -3.80 -7.28 -8.47
N ASN A 23 -2.51 -7.24 -8.14
CA ASN A 23 -2.03 -7.57 -6.79
C ASN A 23 -2.17 -6.38 -5.83
N ARG A 24 -2.03 -5.15 -6.33
CA ARG A 24 -2.09 -3.88 -5.60
C ARG A 24 -1.06 -3.75 -4.49
N TYR A 25 0.06 -4.46 -4.60
CA TYR A 25 1.22 -4.34 -3.71
C TYR A 25 2.53 -4.52 -4.48
N GLN A 26 3.61 -3.99 -3.94
CA GLN A 26 4.99 -4.25 -4.35
C GLN A 26 5.68 -5.01 -3.21
N LEU A 27 6.51 -5.98 -3.55
CA LEU A 27 7.27 -6.77 -2.58
C LEU A 27 8.72 -6.89 -3.03
N SER A 28 9.64 -6.86 -2.06
CA SER A 28 11.04 -7.14 -2.33
C SER A 28 11.70 -7.89 -1.19
N ILE A 29 12.64 -8.77 -1.55
CA ILE A 29 13.43 -9.55 -0.59
C ILE A 29 14.86 -9.03 -0.60
N HIS A 30 15.42 -8.81 0.58
CA HIS A 30 16.72 -8.21 0.78
C HIS A 30 17.62 -9.08 1.64
N SER A 31 18.90 -9.11 1.28
CA SER A 31 19.95 -9.54 2.20
C SER A 31 20.38 -8.31 3.00
N THR A 32 19.96 -8.21 4.26
CA THR A 32 20.28 -7.07 5.13
C THR A 32 21.63 -7.22 5.80
N ASN A 33 22.20 -6.10 6.25
CA ASN A 33 23.47 -6.05 6.98
C ASN A 33 23.27 -5.68 8.46
N ASP A 34 22.39 -6.41 9.15
CA ASP A 34 21.89 -6.08 10.49
C ASP A 34 22.08 -7.20 11.52
N GLN A 35 23.18 -7.96 11.40
CA GLN A 35 23.54 -9.12 12.24
C GLN A 35 22.52 -10.28 12.22
N ASP A 36 21.36 -10.10 11.62
CA ASP A 36 20.38 -11.15 11.35
C ASP A 36 20.69 -11.79 10.00
N GLU A 37 20.98 -13.10 10.01
CA GLU A 37 21.30 -13.83 8.78
C GLU A 37 20.07 -14.11 7.92
N ARG A 38 18.86 -13.87 8.43
CA ARG A 38 17.61 -14.08 7.70
C ARG A 38 17.39 -13.01 6.65
N TYR A 39 16.86 -13.42 5.50
CA TYR A 39 16.37 -12.49 4.49
C TYR A 39 15.20 -11.66 5.04
N LEU A 40 15.20 -10.37 4.70
CA LEU A 40 14.12 -9.44 5.01
C LEU A 40 13.22 -9.29 3.78
N LEU A 41 11.98 -9.74 3.90
CA LEU A 41 10.91 -9.44 2.96
C LEU A 41 10.23 -8.15 3.41
N VAL A 42 10.08 -7.20 2.49
CA VAL A 42 9.30 -5.98 2.71
C VAL A 42 8.19 -5.89 1.67
N MET A 43 7.01 -5.43 2.09
CA MET A 43 5.85 -5.27 1.24
C MET A 43 5.21 -3.90 1.49
N LYS A 44 4.84 -3.21 0.41
CA LYS A 44 4.06 -1.97 0.47
C LYS A 44 2.94 -1.99 -0.55
N GLY A 45 1.80 -1.37 -0.25
CA GLY A 45 0.68 -1.40 -1.18
C GLY A 45 -0.59 -0.78 -0.65
N ALA A 46 -1.70 -1.14 -1.31
CA ALA A 46 -3.04 -0.76 -0.90
C ALA A 46 -3.30 -1.22 0.55
N PRO A 47 -3.77 -0.32 1.45
CA PRO A 47 -3.89 -0.62 2.86
C PRO A 47 -4.66 -1.91 3.19
N GLU A 48 -5.79 -2.14 2.52
CA GLU A 48 -6.63 -3.33 2.68
C GLU A 48 -5.94 -4.63 2.23
N LYS A 49 -5.03 -4.57 1.27
CA LYS A 49 -4.26 -5.73 0.80
C LYS A 49 -3.18 -6.11 1.78
N ILE A 50 -2.43 -5.12 2.26
CA ILE A 50 -1.37 -5.35 3.24
C ILE A 50 -1.97 -5.87 4.55
N LEU A 51 -3.04 -5.23 5.04
CA LEU A 51 -3.71 -5.65 6.28
C LEU A 51 -4.17 -7.12 6.22
N LYS A 52 -4.75 -7.54 5.09
CA LYS A 52 -5.21 -8.94 4.89
C LYS A 52 -4.07 -9.96 4.99
N ASN A 53 -2.86 -9.55 4.63
CA ASN A 53 -1.69 -10.41 4.61
C ASN A 53 -0.90 -10.40 5.94
N CYS A 54 -1.27 -9.56 6.91
CA CYS A 54 -0.57 -9.44 8.18
C CYS A 54 -1.23 -10.25 9.31
N SER A 55 -0.40 -10.90 10.13
CA SER A 55 -0.80 -11.60 11.35
C SER A 55 -0.31 -10.93 12.62
N THR A 56 0.80 -10.20 12.54
CA THR A 56 1.40 -9.48 13.67
C THR A 56 1.54 -8.00 13.35
N ILE A 57 1.82 -7.18 14.37
CA ILE A 57 2.05 -5.74 14.26
C ILE A 57 3.27 -5.37 15.11
N TYR A 58 4.06 -4.41 14.62
CA TYR A 58 5.20 -3.85 15.35
C TYR A 58 4.76 -2.61 16.15
N VAL A 59 4.86 -2.69 17.48
CA VAL A 59 4.49 -1.62 18.41
C VAL A 59 5.58 -1.47 19.46
N ASP A 60 6.09 -0.25 19.63
CA ASP A 60 7.06 0.11 20.68
C ASP A 60 8.27 -0.84 20.79
N GLY A 61 8.79 -1.30 19.65
CA GLY A 61 9.94 -2.19 19.61
C GLY A 61 9.61 -3.68 19.58
N CYS A 62 8.34 -4.04 19.80
CA CYS A 62 7.89 -5.42 19.97
C CYS A 62 6.96 -5.85 18.83
N GLU A 63 7.11 -7.11 18.42
CA GLU A 63 6.15 -7.78 17.55
C GLU A 63 5.07 -8.46 18.41
N ILE A 64 3.81 -8.11 18.18
CA ILE A 64 2.65 -8.63 18.91
C ILE A 64 1.56 -9.07 17.92
N GLU A 65 0.58 -9.83 18.40
CA GLU A 65 -0.55 -10.27 17.57
C GLU A 65 -1.35 -9.07 17.04
N PHE A 66 -1.70 -9.10 15.75
CA PHE A 66 -2.55 -8.09 15.13
C PHE A 66 -4.04 -8.37 15.44
N ASN A 67 -4.38 -8.27 16.71
CA ASN A 67 -5.71 -8.56 17.25
C ASN A 67 -6.74 -7.48 16.86
N LYS A 68 -7.99 -7.67 17.29
CA LYS A 68 -9.11 -6.76 17.00
C LYS A 68 -8.87 -5.33 17.49
N TYR A 69 -8.18 -5.14 18.61
CA TYR A 69 -7.88 -3.82 19.15
C TYR A 69 -6.98 -3.04 18.18
N TRP A 70 -5.90 -3.64 17.72
CA TRP A 70 -4.99 -3.01 16.77
C TRP A 70 -5.63 -2.79 15.40
N LYS A 71 -6.45 -3.73 14.93
CA LYS A 71 -7.20 -3.57 13.67
C LYS A 71 -8.14 -2.37 13.70
N LYS A 72 -8.83 -2.16 14.82
CA LYS A 72 -9.68 -0.99 15.02
C LYS A 72 -8.87 0.32 14.98
N ARG A 73 -7.71 0.37 15.66
CA ARG A 73 -6.83 1.55 15.63
C ARG A 73 -6.32 1.85 14.22
N TYR A 74 -5.99 0.80 13.46
CA TYR A 74 -5.64 0.93 12.05
C TYR A 74 -6.79 1.54 11.23
N GLU A 75 -8.03 1.08 11.43
CA GLU A 75 -9.20 1.58 10.70
C GLU A 75 -9.47 3.07 11.00
N GLU A 76 -9.34 3.47 12.27
CA GLU A 76 -9.45 4.85 12.72
C GLU A 76 -8.41 5.73 12.01
N ALA A 77 -7.13 5.35 12.06
CA ALA A 77 -6.05 6.09 11.42
C ALA A 77 -6.19 6.15 9.89
N PHE A 78 -6.55 5.04 9.25
CA PHE A 78 -6.78 5.00 7.81
C PHE A 78 -7.92 5.91 7.38
N THR A 79 -9.02 5.93 8.15
CA THR A 79 -10.19 6.77 7.88
C THR A 79 -9.85 8.25 8.03
N GLU A 80 -9.12 8.61 9.09
CA GLU A 80 -8.66 9.98 9.32
C GLU A 80 -7.82 10.50 8.15
N LEU A 81 -6.77 9.76 7.76
CA LEU A 81 -5.89 10.14 6.64
C LEU A 81 -6.65 10.19 5.31
N SER A 82 -7.56 9.25 5.06
CA SER A 82 -8.34 9.23 3.82
C SER A 82 -9.33 10.40 3.74
N ASN A 83 -9.92 10.81 4.87
CA ASN A 83 -10.83 11.95 4.93
C ASN A 83 -10.14 13.29 4.67
N HIS A 84 -8.83 13.37 4.90
CA HIS A 84 -8.01 14.51 4.50
C HIS A 84 -7.65 14.51 3.00
N GLY A 85 -8.13 13.53 2.23
CA GLY A 85 -7.80 13.43 0.81
C GLY A 85 -6.38 12.94 0.56
N GLU A 86 -5.77 12.27 1.53
CA GLU A 86 -4.39 11.79 1.41
C GLU A 86 -4.37 10.39 0.78
N ARG A 87 -3.36 10.14 -0.05
CA ARG A 87 -3.08 8.81 -0.58
C ARG A 87 -2.34 8.00 0.47
N VAL A 88 -3.00 6.98 1.01
CA VAL A 88 -2.44 6.15 2.07
C VAL A 88 -1.83 4.86 1.51
N LEU A 89 -0.63 4.53 1.96
CA LEU A 89 0.06 3.27 1.70
C LEU A 89 0.32 2.55 3.02
N ALA A 90 0.14 1.23 3.02
CA ALA A 90 0.53 0.39 4.15
C ALA A 90 1.85 -0.31 3.89
N PHE A 91 2.56 -0.62 4.97
CA PHE A 91 3.86 -1.27 4.97
C PHE A 91 3.86 -2.46 5.92
N ALA A 92 4.47 -3.55 5.47
CA ALA A 92 4.70 -4.75 6.25
C ALA A 92 6.07 -5.34 5.96
N ASP A 93 6.60 -6.10 6.91
CA ASP A 93 7.83 -6.86 6.74
C ASP A 93 7.69 -8.30 7.24
N TYR A 94 8.65 -9.13 6.90
CA TYR A 94 8.75 -10.49 7.39
C TYR A 94 10.19 -11.00 7.33
N ARG A 95 10.65 -11.64 8.42
CA ARG A 95 11.95 -12.31 8.46
C ARG A 95 11.80 -13.76 8.04
N LEU A 96 12.36 -14.09 6.89
CA LEU A 96 12.27 -15.44 6.34
C LEU A 96 13.09 -16.43 7.19
N PRO A 97 12.51 -17.54 7.67
CA PRO A 97 13.20 -18.50 8.52
C PRO A 97 14.41 -19.14 7.84
N LEU A 98 15.58 -19.11 8.50
CA LEU A 98 16.85 -19.58 7.94
C LEU A 98 16.83 -21.09 7.59
N ASN A 99 16.09 -21.88 8.36
CA ASN A 99 15.92 -23.32 8.13
C ASN A 99 15.16 -23.64 6.82
N LYS A 100 14.34 -22.70 6.32
CA LYS A 100 13.58 -22.86 5.08
C LYS A 100 14.19 -22.09 3.91
N TYR A 101 14.83 -20.95 4.19
CA TYR A 101 15.45 -20.06 3.21
C TYR A 101 16.91 -19.79 3.59
N PRO A 102 17.82 -20.77 3.39
CA PRO A 102 19.24 -20.60 3.70
C PRO A 102 19.89 -19.58 2.77
N ARG A 103 21.09 -19.08 3.14
CA ARG A 103 21.85 -18.17 2.29
C ARG A 103 22.14 -18.82 0.93
N GLY A 104 21.87 -18.08 -0.14
CA GLY A 104 21.97 -18.56 -1.52
C GLY A 104 20.68 -19.19 -2.06
N TYR A 105 19.59 -19.21 -1.28
CA TYR A 105 18.29 -19.63 -1.79
C TYR A 105 17.84 -18.77 -2.98
N GLU A 106 17.44 -19.41 -4.07
CA GLU A 106 16.95 -18.75 -5.27
C GLU A 106 15.45 -18.43 -5.10
N PHE A 107 15.13 -17.14 -5.04
CA PHE A 107 13.75 -16.68 -4.98
C PHE A 107 13.21 -16.48 -6.39
N ASP A 108 12.01 -16.99 -6.63
CA ASP A 108 11.30 -16.83 -7.89
C ASP A 108 10.24 -15.73 -7.74
N CYS A 109 10.49 -14.57 -8.35
CA CYS A 109 9.57 -13.43 -8.37
C CYS A 109 8.86 -13.24 -9.72
N ASP A 110 9.21 -14.01 -10.74
CA ASP A 110 8.74 -13.83 -12.11
C ASP A 110 7.69 -14.89 -12.50
N THR A 111 7.72 -16.06 -11.85
CA THR A 111 6.80 -17.15 -12.18
C THR A 111 5.44 -16.95 -11.50
N ILE A 112 4.54 -16.27 -12.20
CA ILE A 112 3.11 -16.57 -12.07
C ILE A 112 2.96 -18.00 -12.61
N ASN A 113 2.88 -19.02 -11.74
CA ASN A 113 2.69 -20.41 -12.17
C ASN A 113 1.29 -20.58 -12.81
N PHE A 114 1.16 -20.22 -14.09
CA PHE A 114 -0.04 -20.43 -14.90
C PHE A 114 -0.45 -21.90 -15.00
N HIS A 115 0.44 -22.83 -14.66
CA HIS A 115 0.19 -24.28 -14.71
C HIS A 115 -0.56 -24.84 -13.50
N VAL A 116 -0.69 -24.08 -12.40
CA VAL A 116 -1.36 -24.56 -11.18
C VAL A 116 -2.70 -23.87 -10.97
N ASN A 117 -2.77 -22.55 -11.15
CA ASN A 117 -4.02 -21.80 -11.13
C ASN A 117 -3.82 -20.37 -11.70
N PRO A 118 -4.53 -19.94 -12.76
CA PRO A 118 -4.39 -18.59 -13.32
C PRO A 118 -4.87 -17.46 -12.39
N TYR A 119 -5.48 -17.80 -11.25
CA TYR A 119 -5.99 -16.85 -10.25
C TYR A 119 -5.11 -16.72 -9.00
N PHE A 120 -3.99 -17.47 -8.89
CA PHE A 120 -3.09 -17.40 -7.74
C PHE A 120 -1.63 -17.20 -8.15
N GLU A 121 -1.03 -16.12 -7.63
CA GLU A 121 0.43 -15.91 -7.69
C GLU A 121 1.10 -16.97 -6.80
N TYR A 122 1.93 -17.83 -7.38
CA TYR A 122 2.64 -18.88 -6.65
C TYR A 122 4.12 -18.50 -6.56
N PHE A 123 4.47 -17.79 -5.49
CA PHE A 123 5.85 -17.53 -5.14
C PHE A 123 6.40 -18.69 -4.30
N ASN A 124 7.70 -18.97 -4.41
CA ASN A 124 8.36 -19.96 -3.55
C ASN A 124 8.62 -19.45 -2.12
N PHE A 125 8.04 -18.31 -1.74
CA PHE A 125 8.14 -17.65 -0.43
C PHE A 125 6.76 -17.16 0.05
N PRO A 126 6.56 -16.94 1.37
CA PRO A 126 5.29 -16.50 1.90
C PRO A 126 4.98 -15.04 1.54
N THR A 127 3.72 -14.78 1.20
CA THR A 127 3.15 -13.43 1.06
C THR A 127 2.08 -13.12 2.11
N ASN A 128 1.88 -14.03 3.07
CA ASN A 128 0.96 -13.91 4.19
C ASN A 128 1.71 -14.12 5.51
N GLY A 129 1.03 -13.88 6.64
CA GLY A 129 1.64 -13.99 7.96
C GLY A 129 2.69 -12.91 8.23
N LEU A 130 2.57 -11.78 7.54
CA LEU A 130 3.52 -10.68 7.64
C LEU A 130 3.32 -9.89 8.95
N ARG A 131 4.32 -9.10 9.31
CA ARG A 131 4.25 -8.13 10.39
C ARG A 131 3.91 -6.76 9.83
N PHE A 132 2.80 -6.20 10.27
CA PHE A 132 2.39 -4.84 9.93
C PHE A 132 3.28 -3.81 10.63
N LEU A 133 3.77 -2.83 9.87
CA LEU A 133 4.64 -1.78 10.40
C LEU A 133 3.90 -0.45 10.58
N GLY A 134 3.02 -0.10 9.64
CA GLY A 134 2.31 1.17 9.71
C GLY A 134 1.76 1.67 8.39
N LEU A 135 1.19 2.87 8.47
CA LEU A 135 0.67 3.64 7.35
C LEU A 135 1.59 4.82 7.07
N ILE A 136 1.75 5.17 5.80
CA ILE A 136 2.31 6.44 5.37
C ILE A 136 1.30 7.06 4.40
N SER A 137 0.95 8.32 4.63
CA SER A 137 0.12 9.09 3.71
C SER A 137 0.95 10.08 2.89
N LEU A 138 0.46 10.36 1.70
CA LEU A 138 1.05 11.29 0.75
C LEU A 138 -0.06 12.24 0.31
N ILE A 139 0.20 13.53 0.36
CA ILE A 139 -0.72 14.56 -0.14
C ILE A 139 -0.27 14.94 -1.55
N ASP A 140 -1.16 14.75 -2.52
CA ASP A 140 -1.04 15.40 -3.83
C ASP A 140 -2.13 16.47 -3.92
N PRO A 141 -1.84 17.71 -3.47
CA PRO A 141 -2.86 18.73 -3.35
C PRO A 141 -3.39 19.11 -4.75
N PRO A 142 -4.71 19.30 -4.92
CA PRO A 142 -5.26 19.77 -6.17
C PRO A 142 -4.61 21.08 -6.61
N ARG A 143 -4.36 21.25 -7.91
CA ARG A 143 -3.78 22.49 -8.44
C ARG A 143 -4.68 23.67 -8.08
N VAL A 144 -4.06 24.81 -7.77
CA VAL A 144 -4.73 26.03 -7.28
C VAL A 144 -5.95 26.44 -8.10
N ASN A 145 -5.91 26.27 -9.43
CA ASN A 145 -6.97 26.72 -10.34
C ASN A 145 -8.10 25.68 -10.56
N VAL A 146 -8.02 24.49 -9.96
CA VAL A 146 -9.01 23.41 -10.19
C VAL A 146 -10.39 23.84 -9.71
N GLY A 147 -10.50 24.45 -8.53
CA GLY A 147 -11.79 24.88 -8.00
C GLY A 147 -12.49 25.92 -8.88
N GLU A 148 -11.74 26.85 -9.48
CA GLU A 148 -12.30 27.85 -10.41
C GLU A 148 -12.78 27.19 -11.72
N ALA A 149 -12.00 26.26 -12.27
CA ALA A 149 -12.36 25.51 -13.46
C ALA A 149 -13.64 24.68 -13.24
N VAL A 150 -13.73 23.98 -12.10
CA VAL A 150 -14.92 23.21 -11.71
C VAL A 150 -16.16 24.10 -11.63
N LYS A 151 -16.04 25.29 -11.02
CA LYS A 151 -17.14 26.26 -10.96
C LYS A 151 -17.60 26.69 -12.35
N LYS A 152 -16.68 27.10 -13.23
CA LYS A 152 -17.00 27.51 -14.61
C LYS A 152 -17.72 26.42 -15.40
N CYS A 153 -17.21 25.18 -15.34
CA CYS A 153 -17.85 24.05 -16.01
C CYS A 153 -19.28 23.81 -15.49
N ARG A 154 -19.48 23.87 -14.18
CA ARG A 154 -20.80 23.69 -13.57
C ARG A 154 -21.77 24.81 -13.94
N SER A 155 -21.33 26.07 -13.92
CA SER A 155 -22.13 27.23 -14.36
C SER A 155 -22.58 27.12 -15.82
N ALA A 156 -21.83 26.40 -16.65
CA ALA A 156 -22.16 26.11 -18.03
C ALA A 156 -23.06 24.86 -18.21
N GLY A 157 -23.50 24.21 -17.13
CA GLY A 157 -24.33 23.01 -17.17
C GLY A 157 -23.58 21.73 -17.55
N ILE A 158 -22.25 21.73 -17.48
CA ILE A 158 -21.42 20.56 -17.81
C ILE A 158 -21.41 19.58 -16.64
N ARG A 159 -21.70 18.30 -16.93
CA ARG A 159 -21.58 17.22 -15.95
C ARG A 159 -20.12 16.85 -15.75
N LEU A 160 -19.67 16.83 -14.49
CA LEU A 160 -18.31 16.46 -14.12
C LEU A 160 -18.27 15.02 -13.60
N LEU A 161 -17.25 14.27 -14.02
CA LEU A 161 -16.98 12.90 -13.58
C LEU A 161 -15.53 12.83 -13.10
N MET A 162 -15.31 12.19 -11.94
CA MET A 162 -13.97 11.87 -11.45
C MET A 162 -13.67 10.40 -11.74
N ILE A 163 -12.54 10.15 -12.40
CA ILE A 163 -12.02 8.80 -12.65
C ILE A 163 -10.66 8.72 -11.98
N THR A 164 -10.52 7.90 -10.94
CA THR A 164 -9.28 7.72 -10.19
C THR A 164 -9.13 6.27 -9.73
N GLY A 165 -7.87 5.83 -9.59
CA GLY A 165 -7.54 4.54 -8.96
C GLY A 165 -7.29 4.64 -7.45
N ASP A 166 -7.51 5.82 -6.86
CA ASP A 166 -7.38 6.04 -5.42
C ASP A 166 -8.52 5.37 -4.65
N HIS A 167 -8.29 5.20 -3.34
CA HIS A 167 -9.29 4.64 -2.45
C HIS A 167 -10.57 5.51 -2.43
N PRO A 168 -11.78 4.92 -2.40
CA PRO A 168 -13.05 5.63 -2.38
C PRO A 168 -13.15 6.82 -1.44
N LEU A 169 -12.65 6.68 -0.20
CA LEU A 169 -12.68 7.73 0.81
C LEU A 169 -11.81 8.93 0.40
N THR A 170 -10.59 8.67 -0.06
CA THR A 170 -9.65 9.68 -0.55
C THR A 170 -10.22 10.41 -1.77
N ALA A 171 -10.76 9.67 -2.73
CA ALA A 171 -11.37 10.23 -3.93
C ALA A 171 -12.56 11.14 -3.59
N ALA A 172 -13.43 10.69 -2.68
CA ALA A 172 -14.57 11.48 -2.21
C ALA A 172 -14.13 12.77 -1.49
N ALA A 173 -13.09 12.71 -0.66
CA ALA A 173 -12.54 13.88 0.02
C ALA A 173 -11.98 14.91 -0.98
N ILE A 174 -11.19 14.47 -1.97
CA ILE A 174 -10.68 15.34 -3.03
C ILE A 174 -11.81 15.91 -3.88
N ALA A 175 -12.80 15.10 -4.24
CA ALA A 175 -13.93 15.55 -5.05
C ALA A 175 -14.79 16.61 -4.35
N ARG A 176 -14.96 16.51 -3.02
CA ARG A 176 -15.60 17.56 -2.21
C ARG A 176 -14.72 18.81 -2.15
N TYR A 177 -13.42 18.65 -1.89
CA TYR A 177 -12.47 19.75 -1.83
C TYR A 177 -12.44 20.57 -3.14
N THR A 178 -12.48 19.91 -4.30
CA THR A 178 -12.46 20.57 -5.61
C THR A 178 -13.84 21.06 -6.08
N GLY A 179 -14.93 20.73 -5.37
CA GLY A 179 -16.30 21.08 -5.75
C GLY A 179 -16.91 20.22 -6.86
N ILE A 180 -16.31 19.06 -7.16
CA ILE A 180 -16.90 18.05 -8.06
C ILE A 180 -18.12 17.44 -7.38
N ILE A 181 -18.02 17.14 -6.08
CA ILE A 181 -19.16 16.76 -5.23
C ILE A 181 -19.61 17.98 -4.43
N THR A 182 -20.92 18.18 -4.37
CA THR A 182 -21.59 19.24 -3.60
C THR A 182 -22.72 18.64 -2.78
N ASP A 183 -23.11 19.23 -1.66
CA ASP A 183 -24.14 18.68 -0.74
C ASP A 183 -25.53 18.47 -1.38
N HIS A 184 -25.77 19.03 -2.58
CA HIS A 184 -27.02 18.93 -3.33
C HIS A 184 -26.95 18.03 -4.59
N SER A 185 -25.81 17.40 -4.87
CA SER A 185 -25.66 16.55 -6.06
C SER A 185 -25.81 15.08 -5.72
N THR A 186 -26.84 14.43 -6.28
CA THR A 186 -26.87 12.97 -6.43
C THR A 186 -25.69 12.59 -7.33
N THR A 187 -24.66 11.95 -6.78
CA THR A 187 -23.50 11.54 -7.59
C THR A 187 -23.14 10.12 -7.24
N GLU A 188 -23.11 9.29 -8.28
CA GLU A 188 -22.57 7.94 -8.26
C GLU A 188 -21.05 8.04 -8.35
N LEU A 189 -20.36 7.57 -7.31
CA LEU A 189 -18.95 7.26 -7.41
C LEU A 189 -18.84 5.91 -8.12
N LEU A 190 -18.40 5.94 -9.39
CA LEU A 190 -18.13 4.74 -10.16
C LEU A 190 -16.72 4.27 -9.79
N PHE A 191 -16.65 3.16 -9.03
CA PHE A 191 -15.42 2.48 -8.64
C PHE A 191 -15.20 1.22 -9.46
#